data_AF-A8ZPK3-F1
#
_entry.id   AF-A8ZPK3-F1
#
_cell.length_a   1.000
_cell.length_b   1.000
_cell.length_c   1.000
_cell.angle_alpha   90.00
_cell.angle_beta   90.00
_cell.angle_gamma   90.00
#
_symmetry.space_group_name_H-M   'P 1'
#
loop_
_entity.id
_entity.type
_entity.pdbx_description
1 polymer ?
#
loop_
_entity_poly.entity_id
_entity_poly.type
_entity_poly.pdbx_seq_one_letter_code
_entity_poly.pdbx_strand_id
1 'polypeptide(L)'
;MADIPSLSLPQLELLRLAKKHSVEELRLIYEFPVLDDNELSSGHPPFIQELIDHHFIQVQEKGTSLCASEFQQESWTEYCDEIDYPKQTDWDRWRQGFIVQLSEGFESLMTPGKSLGQFSKVWIREIGLRGVQPSSL
;
A
#
# COMPACT_ATOMS: atom_id res chain seq x y z
N MET A 1 14.07 -31.58 3.45
CA MET A 1 12.62 -31.32 3.61
C MET A 1 12.37 -29.94 3.01
N ALA A 2 11.50 -29.82 2.01
CA ALA A 2 11.11 -28.51 1.51
C ALA A 2 10.08 -27.95 2.47
N ASP A 3 10.47 -27.00 3.33
CA ASP A 3 9.52 -26.24 4.13
C ASP A 3 8.65 -25.43 3.18
N ILE A 4 7.36 -25.74 3.14
CA ILE A 4 6.38 -24.96 2.38
C ILE A 4 6.05 -23.74 3.25
N PRO A 5 6.41 -22.51 2.83
CA PRO A 5 6.11 -21.32 3.61
C PRO A 5 4.59 -21.14 3.75
N SER A 6 4.13 -20.83 4.96
CA SER A 6 2.72 -20.53 5.24
C SER A 6 2.38 -19.14 4.74
N LEU A 7 1.93 -19.04 3.49
CA LEU A 7 1.56 -17.78 2.86
C LEU A 7 0.18 -17.29 3.34
N SER A 8 0.08 -15.98 3.57
CA SER A 8 -1.18 -15.29 3.82
C SER A 8 -2.09 -15.27 2.58
N LEU A 9 -3.39 -15.02 2.77
CA LEU A 9 -4.34 -14.89 1.65
C LEU A 9 -3.91 -13.81 0.63
N PRO A 10 -3.50 -12.59 1.03
CA PRO A 10 -3.03 -11.58 0.07
C PRO A 10 -1.82 -12.03 -0.72
N GLN A 11 -0.88 -12.75 -0.09
CA GLN A 11 0.30 -13.29 -0.77
C GLN A 11 -0.09 -14.35 -1.81
N LEU A 12 -1.02 -15.24 -1.47
CA LEU A 12 -1.53 -16.25 -2.39
C LEU A 12 -2.26 -15.62 -3.60
N GLU A 13 -3.03 -14.56 -3.37
CA GLU A 13 -3.70 -13.82 -4.44
C GLU A 13 -2.71 -13.11 -5.35
N LEU A 14 -1.71 -12.44 -4.77
CA LEU A 14 -0.64 -11.79 -5.54
C LEU A 14 0.10 -12.81 -6.41
N LEU A 15 0.44 -13.98 -5.86
CA LEU A 15 1.07 -15.06 -6.63
C LEU A 15 0.17 -15.63 -7.72
N ARG A 16 -1.14 -15.79 -7.45
CA ARG A 16 -2.11 -16.22 -8.47
C ARG A 16 -2.16 -15.23 -9.63
N LEU A 17 -2.22 -13.93 -9.34
CA LEU A 17 -2.19 -12.88 -10.36
C LEU A 17 -0.87 -12.92 -11.13
N ALA A 18 0.26 -12.98 -10.43
CA ALA A 18 1.59 -13.01 -11.05
C ALA A 18 1.79 -14.24 -11.96
N LYS A 19 1.23 -15.39 -11.59
CA LYS A 19 1.24 -16.60 -12.43
C LYS A 19 0.29 -16.52 -13.61
N LYS A 20 -0.91 -15.94 -13.41
CA LYS A 20 -1.89 -15.74 -14.49
C LYS A 20 -1.32 -14.85 -15.59
N HIS A 21 -0.54 -13.85 -15.21
CA HIS A 21 0.12 -12.91 -16.10
C HIS A 21 1.62 -13.22 -16.23
N SER A 22 2.00 -14.50 -16.40
CA SER A 22 3.41 -14.93 -16.36
C SER A 22 4.33 -14.30 -17.42
N VAL A 23 3.75 -13.77 -18.51
CA VAL A 23 4.48 -13.10 -19.59
C VAL A 23 4.57 -11.58 -19.35
N GLU A 24 3.66 -11.04 -18.56
CA GLU A 24 3.49 -9.60 -18.35
C GLU A 24 4.00 -9.17 -16.98
N GLU A 25 4.45 -7.93 -16.91
CA GLU A 25 4.81 -7.32 -15.65
C GLU A 25 3.57 -6.72 -15.01
N LEU A 26 3.23 -7.18 -13.81
CA LEU A 26 2.13 -6.62 -13.04
C LEU A 26 2.59 -5.35 -12.34
N ARG A 27 1.87 -4.25 -12.53
CA ARG A 27 2.11 -3.00 -11.83
C ARG A 27 1.45 -3.05 -10.46
N LEU A 28 2.22 -2.80 -9.41
CA LEU A 28 1.73 -2.66 -8.05
C LEU A 28 2.17 -1.30 -7.49
N ILE A 29 1.24 -0.60 -6.85
CA ILE A 29 1.47 0.70 -6.21
C ILE A 29 1.06 0.54 -4.75
N TYR A 30 1.89 1.06 -3.84
CA TYR A 30 1.54 1.11 -2.42
C TYR A 30 2.12 2.35 -1.75
N GLU A 31 1.48 2.73 -0.65
CA GLU A 31 1.80 3.89 0.16
C GLU A 31 2.58 3.50 1.43
N PHE A 32 3.44 4.39 1.89
CA PHE A 32 4.05 4.30 3.22
C PHE A 32 4.25 5.69 3.82
N PRO A 33 4.16 5.79 5.17
CA PRO A 33 4.28 7.06 5.85
C PRO A 33 5.66 7.69 5.62
N VAL A 34 5.67 9.01 5.64
CA VAL A 34 6.90 9.80 5.70
C VAL A 34 7.38 9.81 7.16
N LEU A 35 8.59 9.32 7.38
CA LEU A 35 9.24 9.36 8.70
C LEU A 35 9.93 10.72 8.92
N ASP A 36 10.29 11.02 10.17
CA ASP A 36 10.80 12.34 10.60
C ASP A 36 11.98 12.86 9.76
N ASP A 37 12.83 11.97 9.22
CA ASP A 37 13.99 12.36 8.41
C ASP A 37 13.67 12.58 6.92
N ASN A 38 12.38 12.47 6.52
CA ASN A 38 11.94 12.34 5.13
C ASN A 38 12.67 11.23 4.34
N GLU A 39 13.32 10.30 5.03
CA GLU A 39 14.00 9.20 4.37
C GLU A 39 12.99 8.19 3.85
N LEU A 40 13.31 7.67 2.67
CA LEU A 40 12.55 6.59 2.08
C LEU A 40 12.84 5.33 2.87
N SER A 41 11.80 4.64 3.37
CA SER A 41 12.00 3.33 3.98
C SER A 41 12.65 2.40 2.95
N SER A 42 13.82 1.86 3.30
CA SER A 42 14.51 0.88 2.48
C SER A 42 13.78 -0.46 2.62
N GLY A 43 13.31 -1.01 1.51
CA GLY A 43 12.63 -2.31 1.46
C GLY A 43 11.16 -2.24 1.09
N HIS A 44 10.57 -3.42 0.90
CA HIS A 44 9.16 -3.59 0.57
C HIS A 44 8.35 -3.92 1.83
N PRO A 45 7.01 -3.70 1.81
CA PRO A 45 6.14 -4.20 2.85
C PRO A 45 6.39 -5.69 3.14
N PRO A 46 6.29 -6.16 4.41
CA PRO A 46 6.65 -7.53 4.78
C PRO A 46 6.01 -8.60 3.90
N PHE A 47 4.73 -8.41 3.55
CA PHE A 47 4.01 -9.37 2.71
C PHE A 47 4.62 -9.53 1.29
N ILE A 48 5.24 -8.48 0.73
CA ILE A 48 5.95 -8.53 -0.55
C ILE A 48 7.38 -9.05 -0.33
N GLN A 49 8.05 -8.57 0.72
CA GLN A 49 9.44 -8.93 1.01
C GLN A 49 9.61 -10.44 1.20
N GLU A 50 8.71 -11.09 1.94
CA GLU A 50 8.72 -12.55 2.11
C GLU A 50 8.62 -13.29 0.77
N LEU A 51 7.81 -12.81 -0.18
CA LEU A 51 7.68 -13.43 -1.50
C LEU A 51 8.94 -13.27 -2.35
N ILE A 52 9.68 -12.17 -2.18
CA ILE A 52 10.98 -11.94 -2.82
C ILE A 52 12.02 -12.87 -2.20
N ASP A 53 12.08 -12.95 -0.88
CA ASP A 53 13.04 -13.76 -0.14
C ASP A 53 12.89 -15.26 -0.47
N HIS A 54 11.65 -15.72 -0.60
CA HIS A 54 11.33 -17.07 -1.08
C HIS A 54 11.48 -17.28 -2.60
N HIS A 55 11.93 -16.26 -3.34
CA HIS A 55 12.10 -16.29 -4.79
C HIS A 55 10.82 -16.66 -5.55
N PHE A 56 9.64 -16.33 -5.00
CA PHE A 56 8.38 -16.55 -5.69
C PHE A 56 8.04 -15.44 -6.67
N ILE A 57 8.55 -14.24 -6.43
CA ILE A 57 8.41 -13.08 -7.31
C ILE A 57 9.74 -12.38 -7.52
N GLN A 58 9.87 -11.72 -8.67
CA GLN A 58 10.87 -10.71 -8.92
C GLN A 58 10.18 -9.35 -8.96
N VAL A 59 10.84 -8.34 -8.39
CA VAL A 59 10.34 -6.97 -8.36
C VAL A 59 11.35 -6.03 -9.02
N GLN A 60 10.83 -5.06 -9.75
CA GLN A 60 11.60 -3.95 -10.28
C GLN A 60 10.96 -2.65 -9.81
N GLU A 61 11.71 -1.81 -9.11
CA GLU A 61 11.25 -0.47 -8.78
C GLU A 61 11.14 0.37 -10.05
N LYS A 62 9.96 0.94 -10.29
CA LYS A 62 9.67 1.80 -11.45
C LYS A 62 9.74 3.27 -11.10
N GLY A 63 9.33 3.62 -9.89
CA GLY A 63 9.32 4.99 -9.44
C GLY A 63 8.97 5.13 -7.97
N THR A 64 9.28 6.29 -7.43
CA THR A 64 8.89 6.69 -6.08
C THR A 64 8.58 8.19 -6.10
N SER A 65 7.45 8.58 -5.53
CA SER A 65 7.01 9.97 -5.46
C SER A 65 6.50 10.31 -4.06
N LEU A 66 6.53 11.59 -3.71
CA LEU A 66 6.07 12.11 -2.43
C LEU A 66 4.79 12.92 -2.65
N CYS A 67 3.64 12.33 -2.32
CA CYS A 67 2.32 12.85 -2.68
C CYS A 67 1.37 12.84 -1.47
N ALA A 68 0.17 13.41 -1.65
CA ALA A 68 -0.93 13.17 -0.71
C ALA A 68 -1.42 11.72 -0.83
N SER A 69 -1.79 11.11 0.30
CA SER A 69 -2.31 9.73 0.34
C SER A 69 -3.54 9.58 -0.56
N GLU A 70 -3.45 8.68 -1.54
CA GLU A 70 -4.55 8.32 -2.44
C GLU A 70 -5.58 7.50 -1.65
N PHE A 71 -5.12 6.60 -0.76
CA PHE A 71 -6.00 5.86 0.15
C PHE A 71 -6.89 6.77 1.00
N GLN A 72 -6.33 7.84 1.57
CA GLN A 72 -7.13 8.80 2.34
C GLN A 72 -8.09 9.60 1.46
N GLN A 73 -7.68 9.94 0.24
CA GLN A 73 -8.53 10.65 -0.71
C GLN A 73 -9.72 9.79 -1.17
N GLU A 74 -9.48 8.51 -1.46
CA GLU A 74 -10.52 7.55 -1.81
C GLU A 74 -11.49 7.34 -0.64
N SER A 75 -10.97 7.06 0.56
CA SER A 75 -11.80 6.92 1.77
C SER A 75 -12.63 8.17 2.08
N TRP A 76 -12.05 9.35 1.89
CA TRP A 76 -12.79 10.61 2.06
C TRP A 76 -13.86 10.80 0.97
N THR A 77 -13.56 10.42 -0.26
CA THR A 77 -14.52 10.48 -1.38
C THR A 77 -15.73 9.58 -1.10
N GLU A 78 -15.49 8.33 -0.70
CA GLU A 78 -16.54 7.39 -0.31
C GLU A 78 -17.39 7.93 0.86
N TYR A 79 -16.76 8.57 1.85
CA TYR A 79 -17.49 9.21 2.95
C TYR A 79 -18.37 10.37 2.46
N CYS A 80 -17.94 11.08 1.41
CA CYS A 80 -18.66 12.20 0.83
C CYS A 80 -19.71 11.82 -0.21
N ASP A 81 -19.84 10.55 -0.59
CA ASP A 81 -20.77 10.13 -1.66
C ASP A 81 -22.23 10.59 -1.41
N GLU A 82 -22.63 10.73 -0.14
CA GLU A 82 -23.96 11.20 0.28
C GLU A 82 -24.00 12.68 0.69
N ILE A 83 -22.92 13.44 0.47
CA ILE A 83 -22.75 14.82 0.93
C ILE A 83 -22.44 15.75 -0.25
N ASP A 84 -23.45 16.51 -0.70
CA ASP A 84 -23.32 17.40 -1.86
C ASP A 84 -22.23 18.49 -1.71
N TYR A 85 -22.04 19.01 -0.50
CA TYR A 85 -21.10 20.10 -0.19
C TYR A 85 -20.42 19.85 1.16
N PRO A 86 -19.36 19.03 1.20
CA PRO A 86 -18.69 18.68 2.44
C PRO A 86 -18.04 19.91 3.08
N LYS A 87 -18.17 20.00 4.41
CA LYS A 87 -17.65 21.11 5.21
C LYS A 87 -16.59 20.62 6.19
N GLN A 88 -15.96 21.58 6.88
CA GLN A 88 -14.97 21.29 7.92
C GLN A 88 -15.50 20.33 9.00
N THR A 89 -16.79 20.40 9.36
CA THR A 89 -17.40 19.49 10.34
C THR A 89 -17.46 18.04 9.86
N ASP A 90 -17.68 17.84 8.56
CA ASP A 90 -17.72 16.51 7.94
C ASP A 90 -16.31 15.93 7.88
N TRP A 91 -15.33 16.77 7.54
CA TRP A 91 -13.91 16.43 7.59
C TRP A 91 -13.47 16.00 8.98
N ASP A 92 -13.81 16.78 10.01
CA ASP A 92 -13.44 16.46 11.39
C ASP A 92 -14.04 15.13 11.83
N ARG A 93 -15.28 14.82 11.40
CA ARG A 93 -15.97 13.57 11.72
C ARG A 93 -15.33 12.38 11.02
N TRP A 94 -15.12 12.47 9.71
CA TRP A 94 -14.41 11.44 8.94
C TRP A 94 -13.02 11.21 9.52
N ARG A 95 -12.25 12.28 9.75
CA ARG A 95 -10.89 12.22 10.29
C ARG A 95 -10.86 11.52 11.64
N GLN A 96 -11.80 11.81 12.55
CA GLN A 96 -11.88 11.10 13.83
C GLN A 96 -12.16 9.61 13.62
N GLY A 97 -13.11 9.25 12.76
CA GLY A 97 -13.42 7.86 12.43
C GLY A 97 -12.22 7.13 11.82
N PHE A 98 -11.56 7.76 10.86
CA PHE A 98 -10.37 7.27 10.19
C PHE A 98 -9.23 7.02 11.18
N ILE A 99 -8.93 8.00 12.05
CA ILE A 99 -7.88 7.86 13.08
C ILE A 99 -8.19 6.71 14.05
N VAL A 100 -9.45 6.51 14.43
CA VAL A 100 -9.85 5.40 15.32
C VAL A 100 -9.67 4.03 14.65
N GLN A 101 -9.81 3.97 13.32
CA GLN A 101 -9.61 2.74 12.55
C GLN A 101 -8.14 2.41 12.30
N LEU A 102 -7.23 3.38 12.39
CA LEU A 102 -5.80 3.13 12.27
C LEU A 102 -5.35 2.24 13.44
N SER A 103 -4.81 1.08 13.09
CA SER A 103 -4.28 0.12 14.06
C SER A 103 -2.99 0.65 14.72
N GLU A 104 -2.61 0.11 15.88
CA GLU A 104 -1.30 0.41 16.48
C GLU A 104 -0.18 -0.02 15.51
N GLY A 105 0.72 0.91 15.15
CA GLY A 105 1.83 0.62 14.23
C GLY A 105 2.10 1.72 13.21
N PHE A 106 2.74 1.37 12.09
CA PHE A 106 3.16 2.30 11.02
C PHE A 106 1.98 3.10 10.42
N GLU A 107 0.78 2.54 10.40
CA GLU A 107 -0.44 3.19 9.89
C GLU A 107 -0.84 4.42 10.74
N SER A 108 -0.52 4.42 12.04
CA SER A 108 -0.81 5.57 12.93
C SER A 108 -0.08 6.87 12.52
N LEU A 109 1.02 6.75 11.79
CA LEU A 109 1.79 7.89 11.26
C LEU A 109 1.08 8.58 10.08
N MET A 110 0.11 7.92 9.46
CA MET A 110 -0.70 8.49 8.38
C MET A 110 -1.93 9.22 8.93
N THR A 111 -1.73 10.14 9.87
CA THR A 111 -2.83 10.91 10.47
C THR A 111 -3.19 12.13 9.59
N PRO A 112 -4.44 12.24 9.06
CA PRO A 112 -4.87 13.41 8.30
C PRO A 112 -4.79 14.70 9.12
N GLY A 113 -4.48 15.79 8.44
CA GLY A 113 -4.39 17.13 9.01
C GLY A 113 -5.74 17.72 9.42
N LYS A 114 -5.70 18.85 10.13
CA LYS A 114 -6.89 19.45 10.74
C LYS A 114 -7.76 20.21 9.74
N SER A 115 -7.18 20.75 8.68
CA SER A 115 -7.95 21.51 7.68
C SER A 115 -8.59 20.58 6.66
N LEU A 116 -9.79 20.94 6.19
CA LEU A 116 -10.48 20.24 5.10
C LEU A 116 -9.53 19.97 3.91
N GLY A 117 -9.45 18.70 3.48
CA GLY A 117 -8.61 18.26 2.37
C GLY A 117 -7.10 18.17 2.71
N GLN A 118 -6.72 18.32 3.97
CA GLN A 118 -5.34 18.17 4.41
C GLN A 118 -4.99 16.69 4.61
N PHE A 119 -4.83 15.95 3.52
CA PHE A 119 -4.39 14.57 3.54
C PHE A 119 -2.92 14.44 4.00
N SER A 120 -2.57 13.26 4.51
CA SER A 120 -1.20 12.93 4.92
C SER A 120 -0.29 12.88 3.71
N LYS A 121 0.93 13.38 3.86
CA LYS A 121 1.97 13.21 2.85
C LYS A 121 2.57 11.80 3.02
N VAL A 122 2.61 11.04 1.94
CA VAL A 122 3.12 9.67 1.91
C VAL A 122 4.09 9.51 0.75
N TRP A 123 4.97 8.54 0.90
CA TRP A 123 5.71 8.01 -0.23
C TRP A 123 4.83 7.00 -0.97
N ILE A 124 4.72 7.19 -2.29
CA ILE A 124 4.07 6.25 -3.20
C ILE A 124 5.18 5.56 -3.96
N ARG A 125 5.29 4.23 -3.81
CA ARG A 125 6.24 3.43 -4.60
C ARG A 125 5.49 2.60 -5.62
N GLU A 126 5.97 2.72 -6.85
CA GLU A 126 5.53 1.90 -7.97
C GLU A 126 6.57 0.82 -8.22
N ILE A 127 6.12 -0.43 -8.19
CA ILE A 127 6.93 -1.58 -8.57
C ILE A 127 6.24 -2.33 -9.71
N GLY A 128 7.06 -2.91 -10.59
CA GLY A 128 6.62 -3.97 -11.46
C GLY A 128 7.00 -5.31 -10.85
N LEU A 129 6.08 -6.27 -10.89
CA LEU A 129 6.25 -7.60 -10.32
C LEU A 129 6.07 -8.68 -11.40
N ARG A 130 6.83 -9.76 -11.26
CA ARG A 130 6.69 -10.96 -12.09
C ARG A 130 6.77 -12.21 -11.22
N GLY A 131 5.94 -13.20 -11.52
CA GLY A 131 6.02 -14.50 -10.88
C GLY A 131 7.26 -15.26 -11.37
N VAL A 132 8.03 -15.83 -10.46
CA VAL A 132 9.14 -16.71 -10.81
C VAL A 132 8.55 -18.10 -11.03
N GLN A 133 8.75 -18.66 -12.24
CA GLN A 133 8.46 -20.07 -12.45
C GLN A 133 9.64 -20.91 -11.95
N PRO A 134 9.40 -21.99 -11.18
CA PRO A 134 10.45 -22.94 -10.88
C PRO A 134 10.97 -23.50 -12.20
N SER A 135 12.27 -23.35 -12.45
CA SER A 135 12.92 -23.92 -13.61
C SER A 135 12.78 -25.44 -13.52
N SER A 136 12.09 -26.05 -14.46
CA SER A 136 12.21 -27.48 -14.71
C SER A 136 13.57 -27.72 -15.38
N LEU A 137 14.64 -27.68 -14.57
CA LEU A 137 15.96 -28.18 -14.94
C LEU A 137 16.17 -29.56 -14.32
#